data_AF-A0A3M1PSW2-F1
#
_entry.id   AF-A0A3M1PSW2-F1
#
_cell.length_a   1.000
_cell.length_b   1.000
_cell.length_c   1.000
_cell.angle_alpha   90.00
_cell.angle_beta   90.00
_cell.angle_gamma   90.00
#
_symmetry.space_group_name_H-M   'P 1'
#
loop_
_entity.id
_entity.type
_entity.pdbx_description
1 polymer ?
#
loop_
_entity_poly.entity_id
_entity_poly.type
_entity_poly.pdbx_seq_one_letter_code
_entity_poly.pdbx_strand_id
1 'polypeptide(L)'
;MTCPYCSFSGHRMDLHAHLVEDHAEEVKIYVDQALGKMVYELTCPLCQEGVKTPLSKRAEQLQEYQREIRMVAFDLLLYHLEEMHPEGDSGLLQIE
;
A
#
# COMPACT_ATOMS: atom_id res chain seq x y z
N MET A 1 6.54 13.46 -0.33
CA MET A 1 5.54 12.65 -1.05
C MET A 1 4.16 13.00 -0.55
N THR A 2 3.15 12.88 -1.41
CA THR A 2 1.75 13.19 -1.09
C THR A 2 0.95 11.90 -1.04
N CYS A 3 0.08 11.77 -0.04
CA CYS A 3 -0.83 10.65 0.07
C CYS A 3 -1.82 10.66 -1.10
N PRO A 4 -2.08 9.52 -1.74
CA PRO A 4 -3.02 9.47 -2.85
C PRO A 4 -4.48 9.33 -2.38
N TYR A 5 -4.71 9.07 -1.09
CA TYR A 5 -6.05 8.94 -0.48
C TYR A 5 -6.50 10.20 0.26
N CYS A 6 -5.57 11.06 0.68
CA CYS A 6 -5.86 12.25 1.47
C CYS A 6 -4.86 13.38 1.16
N SER A 7 -5.02 14.54 1.77
CA SER A 7 -4.12 15.68 1.57
C SER A 7 -2.85 15.65 2.43
N PHE A 8 -2.52 14.52 3.05
CA PHE A 8 -1.30 14.40 3.86
C PHE A 8 -0.06 14.41 2.96
N SER A 9 0.95 15.20 3.34
CA SER A 9 2.24 15.21 2.67
C SER A 9 3.37 15.14 3.69
N GLY A 10 4.38 14.35 3.38
CA GLY A 10 5.47 14.07 4.31
C GLY A 10 6.60 13.26 3.71
N HIS A 11 7.53 12.84 4.58
CA HIS A 11 8.56 11.87 4.23
C HIS A 11 7.94 10.48 3.99
N ARG A 12 8.68 9.60 3.32
CA ARG A 12 8.24 8.22 3.05
C ARG A 12 7.79 7.48 4.33
N MET A 13 8.56 7.62 5.42
CA MET A 13 8.24 6.97 6.69
C MET A 13 6.96 7.53 7.33
N ASP A 14 6.77 8.85 7.33
CA ASP A 14 5.55 9.48 7.83
C ASP A 14 4.34 9.08 7.00
N LEU A 15 4.47 9.06 5.66
CA LEU A 15 3.40 8.63 4.78
C LEU A 15 3.08 7.15 4.96
N HIS A 16 4.09 6.30 5.18
CA HIS A 16 3.90 4.88 5.49
C HIS A 16 3.13 4.68 6.78
N ALA A 17 3.53 5.35 7.86
CA ALA A 17 2.83 5.30 9.14
C ALA A 17 1.39 5.78 8.97
N HIS A 18 1.19 6.91 8.30
CA HIS A 18 -0.13 7.47 8.03
C HIS A 18 -1.03 6.51 7.24
N LEU A 19 -0.53 5.86 6.18
CA LEU A 19 -1.28 4.87 5.42
C LEU A 19 -1.68 3.65 6.26
N VAL A 20 -0.76 3.17 7.11
CA VAL A 20 -1.00 2.01 7.99
C VAL A 20 -1.99 2.33 9.10
N GLU A 21 -2.04 3.57 9.58
CA GLU A 21 -2.92 3.98 10.68
C GLU A 21 -4.29 4.48 10.20
N ASP A 22 -4.31 5.37 9.20
CA ASP A 22 -5.52 6.07 8.72
C ASP A 22 -6.19 5.36 7.53
N HIS A 23 -5.40 4.67 6.70
CA HIS A 23 -5.89 4.02 5.48
C HIS A 23 -5.79 2.50 5.53
N ALA A 24 -5.64 1.91 6.72
CA ALA A 24 -5.44 0.46 6.90
C ALA A 24 -6.53 -0.41 6.27
N GLU A 25 -7.72 0.15 6.09
CA GLU A 25 -8.90 -0.45 5.47
C GLU A 25 -8.81 -0.58 3.94
N GLU A 26 -7.95 0.19 3.28
CA GLU A 26 -7.71 0.09 1.84
C GLU A 26 -7.02 -1.23 1.44
N VAL A 27 -6.24 -1.80 2.36
CA VAL A 27 -5.65 -3.14 2.18
C VAL A 27 -6.67 -4.20 2.57
N LYS A 28 -7.27 -4.82 1.56
CA LYS A 28 -8.21 -5.93 1.75
C LYS A 28 -7.45 -7.21 1.97
N ILE A 29 -7.58 -7.79 3.15
CA ILE A 29 -7.03 -9.09 3.49
C ILE A 29 -8.20 -10.06 3.61
N TYR A 30 -8.20 -11.10 2.80
CA TYR A 30 -9.23 -12.13 2.82
C TYR A 30 -8.67 -13.51 2.55
N VAL A 31 -9.38 -14.54 2.96
CA VAL A 31 -9.03 -15.93 2.65
C VAL A 31 -9.68 -16.29 1.33
N ASP A 32 -8.85 -16.53 0.32
CA ASP A 32 -9.33 -17.01 -0.96
C ASP A 32 -9.67 -18.50 -0.82
N GLN A 33 -10.96 -18.82 -0.92
CA GLN A 33 -11.44 -20.19 -0.74
C GLN A 33 -11.06 -21.11 -1.91
N ALA A 34 -10.79 -20.56 -3.10
CA ALA A 34 -10.37 -21.34 -4.26
C ALA A 34 -8.91 -21.81 -4.12
N LEU A 35 -8.05 -20.96 -3.56
CA LEU A 35 -6.64 -21.26 -3.32
C LEU A 35 -6.38 -21.85 -1.92
N GLY A 36 -7.32 -21.68 -0.98
CA GLY A 36 -7.18 -22.04 0.42
C GLY A 36 -6.08 -21.23 1.14
N LYS A 37 -5.78 -20.03 0.64
CA LYS A 37 -4.67 -19.18 1.10
C LYS A 37 -5.19 -17.79 1.47
N MET A 38 -4.50 -17.13 2.40
CA MET A 38 -4.76 -15.72 2.67
C MET A 38 -4.20 -14.89 1.53
N VAL A 39 -4.97 -13.94 1.04
CA VAL A 39 -4.60 -13.04 -0.05
C VAL A 39 -4.78 -11.63 0.46
N TYR A 40 -3.83 -10.76 0.13
CA TYR A 40 -4.01 -9.33 0.29
C TYR A 40 -4.13 -8.66 -1.07
N GLU A 41 -4.95 -7.64 -1.11
CA GLU A 41 -5.23 -6.82 -2.27
C GLU A 41 -5.15 -5.36 -1.87
N LEU A 42 -4.40 -4.60 -2.65
CA LEU A 42 -4.25 -3.15 -2.49
C LEU A 42 -4.29 -2.53 -3.89
N THR A 43 -5.05 -1.45 -4.04
CA THR A 43 -5.20 -0.73 -5.30
C THR A 43 -4.74 0.71 -5.15
N CYS A 44 -3.85 1.14 -6.03
CA CYS A 44 -3.42 2.54 -6.11
C CYS A 44 -4.59 3.38 -6.66
N PRO A 45 -5.02 4.45 -5.98
CA PRO A 45 -6.17 5.24 -6.43
C PRO A 45 -5.80 6.21 -7.57
N LEU A 46 -4.51 6.42 -7.86
CA LEU A 46 -4.04 7.29 -8.96
C LEU A 46 -4.10 6.59 -10.32
N CYS A 47 -3.53 5.39 -10.43
CA CYS A 47 -3.43 4.63 -11.68
C CYS A 47 -4.41 3.45 -11.76
N GLN A 48 -5.11 3.13 -10.66
CA GLN A 48 -5.96 1.94 -10.51
C GLN A 48 -5.20 0.61 -10.67
N GLU A 49 -3.87 0.61 -10.68
CA GLU A 49 -3.09 -0.62 -10.58
C GLU A 49 -3.23 -1.20 -9.18
N GLY A 50 -3.58 -2.49 -9.12
CA GLY A 50 -3.70 -3.22 -7.89
C GLY A 50 -2.70 -4.36 -7.81
N VAL A 51 -2.08 -4.52 -6.63
CA VAL A 51 -1.32 -5.71 -6.30
C VAL A 51 -2.24 -6.67 -5.56
N LYS A 52 -2.42 -7.86 -6.13
CA LYS A 52 -3.08 -9.00 -5.48
C LYS A 52 -2.06 -10.11 -5.29
N THR A 53 -1.66 -10.34 -4.04
CA THR A 53 -0.61 -11.32 -3.75
C THR A 53 -1.12 -12.38 -2.77
N PRO A 54 -1.11 -13.67 -3.17
CA PRO A 54 -1.43 -14.75 -2.27
C PRO A 54 -0.25 -15.03 -1.33
N LEU A 55 -0.54 -15.08 -0.03
CA LEU A 55 0.44 -15.43 0.99
C LEU A 55 0.56 -16.95 1.09
N SER A 56 1.80 -17.42 1.22
CA SER A 56 2.09 -18.87 1.27
C SER A 56 1.69 -19.52 2.59
N LYS A 57 1.48 -18.75 3.67
CA LYS A 57 1.09 -19.26 4.98
C LYS A 57 -0.43 -19.42 5.11
N ARG A 58 -0.86 -20.31 6.01
CA ARG A 58 -2.28 -20.53 6.34
C ARG A 58 -2.87 -19.29 7.02
N ALA A 59 -4.13 -19.00 6.73
CA ALA A 59 -4.85 -17.83 7.25
C ALA A 59 -4.84 -17.73 8.78
N GLU A 60 -4.98 -18.87 9.46
CA GLU A 60 -4.96 -18.99 10.92
C GLU A 60 -3.66 -18.46 11.53
N GLN A 61 -2.54 -18.68 10.83
CA GLN A 61 -1.22 -18.22 11.25
C GLN A 61 -0.93 -16.78 10.85
N LEU A 62 -1.77 -16.16 10.02
CA LEU A 62 -1.58 -14.82 9.50
C LEU A 62 -2.57 -13.81 10.08
N GLN A 63 -3.57 -14.26 10.84
CA GLN A 63 -4.53 -13.38 11.51
C GLN A 63 -3.84 -12.39 12.45
N GLU A 64 -2.80 -12.80 13.18
CA GLU A 64 -2.00 -11.92 14.03
C GLU A 64 -1.02 -11.03 13.23
N TYR A 65 -0.61 -11.48 12.03
CA TYR A 65 0.30 -10.78 11.14
C TYR A 65 -0.40 -9.83 10.15
N GLN A 66 -1.72 -9.63 10.27
CA GLN A 66 -2.47 -8.73 9.37
C GLN A 66 -1.89 -7.32 9.35
N ARG A 67 -1.42 -6.81 10.49
CA ARG A 67 -0.76 -5.50 10.55
C ARG A 67 0.53 -5.47 9.75
N GLU A 68 1.37 -6.51 9.86
CA GLU A 68 2.61 -6.64 9.10
C GLU A 68 2.37 -6.78 7.59
N ILE A 69 1.35 -7.53 7.21
CA ILE A 69 0.92 -7.64 5.81
C ILE A 69 0.54 -6.26 5.26
N ARG A 70 -0.23 -5.47 6.00
CA ARG A 70 -0.57 -4.09 5.61
C ARG A 70 0.66 -3.21 5.48
N MET A 71 1.59 -3.29 6.44
CA MET A 71 2.84 -2.53 6.37
C MET A 71 3.62 -2.85 5.09
N VAL A 72 3.77 -4.12 4.73
CA VAL A 72 4.46 -4.51 3.49
C VAL A 72 3.67 -4.07 2.25
N ALA A 73 2.35 -4.23 2.25
CA ALA A 73 1.51 -3.80 1.13
C ALA A 73 1.63 -2.29 0.86
N PHE A 74 1.60 -1.46 1.92
CA PHE A 74 1.81 -0.02 1.78
C PHE A 74 3.23 0.36 1.41
N ASP A 75 4.24 -0.40 1.85
CA ASP A 75 5.62 -0.16 1.42
C ASP A 75 5.79 -0.38 -0.09
N LEU A 76 5.14 -1.42 -0.64
CA LEU A 76 5.07 -1.66 -2.08
C LEU A 76 4.32 -0.55 -2.81
N LEU A 77 3.20 -0.06 -2.25
CA LEU A 77 2.49 1.08 -2.82
C LEU A 77 3.36 2.33 -2.84
N LEU A 78 4.13 2.59 -1.78
CA LEU A 78 5.05 3.72 -1.73
C LEU A 78 6.15 3.62 -2.77
N TYR A 79 6.74 2.44 -2.94
CA TYR A 79 7.67 2.19 -4.05
C TYR A 79 7.02 2.47 -5.40
N HIS A 80 5.81 1.97 -5.63
CA HIS A 80 5.07 2.23 -6.85
C HIS A 80 4.79 3.73 -7.05
N LEU A 81 4.42 4.47 -6.00
CA LEU A 81 4.21 5.92 -6.07
C LEU A 81 5.52 6.65 -6.40
N GLU A 82 6.66 6.27 -5.82
CA GLU A 82 7.95 6.90 -6.14
C GLU A 82 8.40 6.63 -7.58
N GLU A 83 8.16 5.42 -8.08
CA GLU A 83 8.61 5.02 -9.42
C GLU A 83 7.66 5.52 -10.53
N MET A 84 6.34 5.41 -10.30
CA MET A 84 5.31 5.68 -11.32
C MET A 84 4.64 7.04 -11.16
N HIS A 85 4.68 7.62 -9.96
CA HIS A 85 4.09 8.93 -9.62
C HIS A 85 5.10 9.84 -8.88
N PRO A 86 6.31 10.07 -9.43
CA PRO A 86 7.36 10.85 -8.76
C PRO A 86 6.92 12.29 -8.47
N GLU A 87 5.95 12.78 -9.24
CA GLU A 87 5.29 14.06 -9.08
C GLU A 87 3.99 13.89 -8.28
N GLY A 88 4.09 13.74 -6.97
CA GLY A 88 3.01 14.25 -6.13
C GLY A 88 3.04 15.77 -6.25
N ASP A 89 2.41 16.34 -7.30
CA ASP A 89 2.59 17.72 -7.78
C ASP A 89 3.15 18.67 -6.72
N SER A 90 4.46 18.86 -6.81
CA SER A 90 5.13 20.10 -6.44
C SER A 90 6.08 20.35 -7.58
N GLY A 91 5.52 20.94 -8.64
CA GLY A 91 6.32 21.55 -9.69
C GLY A 91 7.25 22.59 -9.08
N LEU A 92 8.50 22.20 -8.84
CA LEU A 92 9.63 23.11 -8.67
C LEU A 92 10.85 22.48 -9.36
N LEU A 93 11.03 22.92 -10.62
CA LEU A 93 12.30 23.22 -11.29
C LEU A 93 13.50 22.31 -10.97
N GLN A 94 13.92 21.53 -11.96
CA GLN A 94 15.33 21.50 -12.32
C GLN A 94 15.48 21.69 -13.83
N ILE A 95 15.75 22.94 -14.21
CA ILE A 95 16.39 23.29 -15.47
C ILE A 95 17.89 23.18 -15.19
N GLU A 96 18.61 22.35 -15.94
CA GLU A 96 20.00 22.61 -16.33
C GLU A 96 20.23 22.11 -17.76
#